data_AF-A0A8K0U5W1-F1
#
_entry.id   AF-A0A8K0U5W1-F1
#
_cell.length_a   1.000
_cell.length_b   1.000
_cell.length_c   1.000
_cell.angle_alpha   90.00
_cell.angle_beta   90.00
_cell.angle_gamma   90.00
#
_symmetry.space_group_name_H-M   'P 1'
#
loop_
_entity.id
_entity.type
_entity.pdbx_description
1 polymer ?
#
loop_
_entity_poly.entity_id
_entity_poly.type
_entity_poly.pdbx_seq_one_letter_code
_entity_poly.pdbx_strand_id
1 'polypeptide(L)'
;MNETIKATRSDDAACLRDKMTYYAAPNPSVAGISPPIPPGSSKTQMGFNHVFLASLLCPIESVSSFISDPPGTLARLQSGQIEVTAQEFPTFLWEDNGKNYNPENMFDGLFRGYLLERVGQNFIEDDYANTRSGYTGPSTSLAEGSRSTRACNADLHQMDTIEPAHIAYAYVQVSNIFRAQPATDVCDIIIGTSRN
;
A
#
# COMPACT_ATOMS: atom_id res chain seq x y z
N MET A 1 -23.88 12.74 3.44
CA MET A 1 -23.39 11.35 3.40
C MET A 1 -22.09 11.23 2.59
N ASN A 2 -22.06 11.68 1.33
CA ASN A 2 -20.82 11.63 0.51
C ASN A 2 -19.64 12.39 1.10
N GLU A 3 -19.86 13.58 1.69
CA GLU A 3 -18.77 14.36 2.28
C GLU A 3 -18.16 13.70 3.52
N THR A 4 -18.98 13.04 4.34
CA THR A 4 -18.51 12.27 5.50
C THR A 4 -17.66 11.08 5.07
N ILE A 5 -18.10 10.34 4.04
CA ILE A 5 -17.35 9.19 3.50
C ILE A 5 -16.00 9.63 2.92
N LYS A 6 -15.97 10.74 2.17
CA LYS A 6 -14.73 11.31 1.65
C LYS A 6 -13.78 11.73 2.77
N ALA A 7 -14.31 12.39 3.80
CA ALA A 7 -13.52 12.82 4.95
C ALA A 7 -12.89 11.61 5.66
N THR A 8 -13.67 10.58 5.97
CA THR A 8 -13.16 9.35 6.60
C THR A 8 -12.04 8.70 5.76
N ARG A 9 -12.22 8.55 4.45
CA ARG A 9 -11.19 7.97 3.57
C ARG A 9 -9.91 8.82 3.52
N SER A 10 -10.06 10.14 3.52
CA SER A 10 -8.95 11.08 3.54
C SER A 10 -8.18 11.03 4.85
N ASP A 11 -8.90 10.94 5.97
CA ASP A 11 -8.30 10.79 7.30
C ASP A 11 -7.55 9.47 7.40
N ASP A 12 -8.13 8.36 6.94
CA ASP A 12 -7.46 7.05 6.87
C ASP A 12 -6.19 7.09 6.02
N ALA A 13 -6.24 7.75 4.86
CA ALA A 13 -5.07 7.89 3.99
C ALA A 13 -3.98 8.75 4.63
N ALA A 14 -4.35 9.79 5.38
CA ALA A 14 -3.42 10.60 6.15
C ALA A 14 -2.78 9.78 7.30
N CYS A 15 -3.58 8.95 7.99
CA CYS A 15 -3.09 8.00 8.99
C CYS A 15 -1.98 7.12 8.46
N LEU A 16 -2.31 6.47 7.36
CA LEU A 16 -1.54 5.36 6.86
C LEU A 16 -0.26 5.85 6.19
N ARG A 17 -0.29 7.05 5.60
CA ARG A 17 0.86 7.67 4.93
C ARG A 17 2.10 7.71 5.82
N ASP A 18 1.96 8.11 7.08
CA ASP A 18 3.11 8.28 7.98
C ASP A 18 3.74 6.93 8.36
N LYS A 19 2.96 5.85 8.30
CA LYS A 19 3.41 4.47 8.56
C LYS A 19 3.81 3.72 7.28
N MET A 20 3.50 4.27 6.11
CA MET A 20 3.60 3.55 4.85
C MET A 20 5.03 3.13 4.51
N THR A 21 6.02 3.99 4.79
CA THR A 21 7.44 3.69 4.58
C THR A 21 7.92 2.57 5.49
N TYR A 22 7.36 2.50 6.70
CA TYR A 22 7.61 1.45 7.65
C TYR A 22 6.99 0.13 7.17
N TYR A 23 5.73 0.11 6.75
CA TYR A 23 5.09 -1.09 6.22
C TYR A 23 5.71 -1.58 4.91
N ALA A 24 6.22 -0.68 4.08
CA ALA A 24 6.88 -1.01 2.82
C ALA A 24 8.24 -1.71 3.01
N ALA A 25 8.97 -1.45 4.09
CA ALA A 25 10.27 -2.06 4.33
C ALA A 25 10.13 -3.59 4.44
N PRO A 26 11.00 -4.43 3.86
CA PRO A 26 10.82 -5.89 3.93
C PRO A 26 10.88 -6.42 5.37
N ASN A 27 11.85 -5.92 6.15
CA ASN A 27 11.99 -6.23 7.57
C ASN A 27 12.14 -4.94 8.39
N PRO A 28 11.03 -4.27 8.70
CA PRO A 28 11.02 -2.96 9.37
C PRO A 28 11.58 -2.97 10.80
N SER A 29 11.65 -4.13 11.45
CA SER A 29 12.31 -4.28 12.76
C SER A 29 13.84 -4.25 12.66
N VAL A 30 14.40 -4.51 11.47
CA VAL A 30 15.84 -4.55 11.21
C VAL A 30 16.31 -3.31 10.45
N ALA A 31 15.61 -2.94 9.38
CA ALA A 31 15.98 -1.81 8.55
C ALA A 31 14.75 -1.19 7.86
N GLY A 32 14.74 0.14 7.74
CA GLY A 32 13.77 0.86 6.93
C GLY A 32 14.05 0.75 5.43
N ILE A 33 13.19 1.37 4.62
CA ILE A 33 13.42 1.50 3.17
C ILE A 33 14.69 2.31 2.88
N SER A 34 15.34 1.98 1.76
CA SER A 34 16.53 2.68 1.26
C SER A 34 16.25 3.27 -0.13
N PRO A 35 16.53 4.56 -0.37
CA PRO A 35 16.96 5.57 0.62
C PRO A 35 15.89 5.85 1.69
N PRO A 36 16.25 6.37 2.88
CA PRO A 36 15.25 6.70 3.89
C PRO A 36 14.42 7.92 3.47
N ILE A 37 13.10 7.87 3.68
CA ILE A 37 12.20 9.01 3.53
C ILE A 37 11.91 9.58 4.93
N PRO A 38 12.32 10.83 5.23
CA PRO A 38 12.05 11.47 6.51
C PRO A 38 10.54 11.57 6.82
N PRO A 39 10.13 11.48 8.09
CA PRO A 39 8.76 11.80 8.50
C PRO A 39 8.39 13.24 8.11
N GLY A 40 7.17 13.46 7.63
CA GLY A 40 6.72 14.77 7.16
C GLY A 40 7.22 15.20 5.78
N SER A 41 8.03 14.37 5.11
CA SER A 41 8.42 14.56 3.71
C SER A 41 7.21 14.72 2.79
N SER A 42 7.37 15.48 1.71
CA SER A 42 6.33 15.65 0.68
C SER A 42 5.98 14.32 0.00
N LYS A 43 4.71 14.15 -0.42
CA LYS A 43 4.28 13.01 -1.26
C LYS A 43 5.11 12.88 -2.54
N THR A 44 5.73 13.96 -3.01
CA THR A 44 6.62 13.96 -4.18
C THR A 44 7.86 13.08 -4.01
N GLN A 45 8.25 12.72 -2.79
CA GLN A 45 9.37 11.80 -2.54
C GLN A 45 8.94 10.32 -2.49
N MET A 46 7.65 10.02 -2.67
CA MET A 46 7.08 8.67 -2.63
C MET A 46 6.73 8.17 -4.04
N GLY A 47 6.23 6.93 -4.11
CA GLY A 47 5.80 6.31 -5.36
C GLY A 47 6.96 6.10 -6.34
N PHE A 48 6.77 6.46 -7.61
CA PHE A 48 7.79 6.30 -8.66
C PHE A 48 9.02 7.18 -8.49
N ASN A 49 9.01 8.17 -7.58
CA ASN A 49 10.19 8.99 -7.29
C ASN A 49 11.16 8.30 -6.31
N HIS A 50 10.76 7.17 -5.74
CA HIS A 50 11.57 6.39 -4.81
C HIS A 50 11.80 4.99 -5.36
N VAL A 51 13.06 4.61 -5.60
CA VAL A 51 13.41 3.33 -6.27
C VAL A 51 12.72 2.11 -5.66
N PHE A 52 12.71 1.99 -4.34
CA PHE A 52 12.11 0.85 -3.65
C PHE A 52 10.56 0.88 -3.66
N LEU A 53 9.94 2.07 -3.63
CA LEU A 53 8.48 2.15 -3.67
C LEU A 53 7.99 1.97 -5.12
N ALA A 54 8.77 2.44 -6.09
CA ALA A 54 8.56 2.19 -7.50
C ALA A 54 8.59 0.69 -7.81
N SER A 55 9.49 -0.08 -7.19
CA SER A 55 9.52 -1.54 -7.39
C SER A 55 8.26 -2.24 -6.87
N LEU A 56 7.65 -1.72 -5.80
CA LEU A 56 6.37 -2.22 -5.25
C LEU A 56 5.16 -1.83 -6.10
N LEU A 57 5.23 -0.68 -6.77
CA LEU A 57 4.16 -0.18 -7.62
C LEU A 57 4.28 -0.61 -9.08
N CYS A 58 5.42 -1.16 -9.48
CA CYS A 58 5.67 -1.61 -10.84
C CYS A 58 4.53 -2.55 -11.27
N PRO A 59 3.96 -2.40 -12.48
CA PRO A 59 3.07 -3.40 -13.04
C PRO A 59 3.72 -4.78 -12.98
N ILE A 60 2.95 -5.79 -12.59
CA ILE A 60 3.45 -7.17 -12.46
C ILE A 60 4.06 -7.68 -13.77
N GLU A 61 3.51 -7.26 -14.92
CA GLU A 61 4.03 -7.61 -16.24
C GLU A 61 5.44 -7.05 -16.52
N SER A 62 5.79 -5.94 -15.87
CA SER A 62 7.09 -5.27 -15.99
C SER A 62 8.07 -5.64 -14.87
N VAL A 63 7.70 -6.53 -13.94
CA VAL A 63 8.54 -6.93 -12.79
C VAL A 63 9.88 -7.52 -13.24
N SER A 64 9.87 -8.34 -14.30
CA SER A 64 11.07 -8.97 -14.86
C SER A 64 12.07 -7.93 -15.37
N SER A 65 11.58 -6.88 -16.04
CA SER A 65 12.38 -5.75 -16.48
C SER A 65 12.96 -4.99 -15.29
N PHE A 66 12.16 -4.78 -14.24
CA PHE A 66 12.60 -4.09 -13.03
C PHE A 66 13.69 -4.87 -12.28
N ILE A 67 13.61 -6.20 -12.23
CA ILE A 67 14.63 -7.06 -11.62
C ILE A 67 15.94 -7.03 -12.42
N SER A 68 15.84 -7.06 -13.76
CA SER A 68 17.03 -7.08 -14.63
C SER A 68 17.72 -5.72 -14.75
N ASP A 69 16.96 -4.64 -14.81
CA ASP A 69 17.46 -3.26 -14.94
C ASP A 69 16.59 -2.31 -14.11
N PRO A 70 16.81 -2.24 -12.78
CA PRO A 70 16.04 -1.36 -11.91
C PRO A 70 16.15 0.13 -12.29
N PRO A 71 17.34 0.70 -12.55
CA PRO A 71 17.47 2.12 -12.90
C PRO A 71 16.80 2.47 -14.24
N GLY A 72 16.97 1.65 -15.28
CA GLY A 72 16.36 1.92 -16.58
C GLY A 72 14.84 1.73 -16.54
N THR A 73 14.34 0.70 -15.86
CA THR A 73 12.89 0.49 -15.69
C THR A 73 12.26 1.61 -14.88
N LEU A 74 12.93 2.09 -13.83
CA LEU A 74 12.49 3.26 -13.06
C LEU A 74 12.38 4.52 -13.94
N ALA A 75 13.38 4.80 -14.78
CA ALA A 75 13.35 5.93 -15.70
C ALA A 75 12.20 5.81 -16.72
N ARG A 76 11.91 4.59 -17.19
CA ARG A 76 10.78 4.30 -18.09
C ARG A 76 9.43 4.51 -17.41
N LEU A 77 9.28 4.09 -16.14
CA LEU A 77 8.09 4.34 -15.34
C LEU A 77 7.88 5.84 -15.09
N GLN A 78 8.96 6.57 -14.73
CA GLN A 78 8.89 8.01 -14.48
C GLN A 78 8.58 8.83 -15.73
N SER A 79 9.06 8.39 -16.90
CA SER A 79 8.79 9.04 -18.19
C SER A 79 7.46 8.63 -18.83
N GLY A 80 6.74 7.66 -18.24
CA GLY A 80 5.50 7.12 -18.80
C GLY A 80 5.69 6.21 -20.01
N GLN A 81 6.91 5.75 -20.28
CA GLN A 81 7.18 4.74 -21.32
C GLN A 81 6.71 3.34 -20.92
N ILE A 82 6.64 3.07 -19.63
CA ILE A 82 5.84 1.96 -19.08
C ILE A 82 4.57 2.62 -18.55
N GLU A 83 3.46 2.37 -19.23
CA GLU A 83 2.17 2.83 -18.77
C GLU A 83 1.74 2.01 -17.56
N VAL A 84 1.17 2.67 -16.56
CA VAL A 84 0.60 2.00 -15.38
C VAL A 84 -0.89 2.26 -15.40
N THR A 85 -1.62 1.35 -16.01
CA THR A 85 -3.06 1.46 -16.19
C THR A 85 -3.82 0.94 -14.97
N ALA A 86 -5.11 1.26 -14.87
CA ALA A 86 -5.97 0.72 -13.81
C ALA A 86 -6.24 -0.79 -13.95
N GLN A 87 -5.93 -1.38 -15.10
CA GLN A 87 -6.09 -2.81 -15.38
C GLN A 87 -4.88 -3.62 -14.92
N GLU A 88 -3.73 -2.97 -14.77
CA GLU A 88 -2.51 -3.61 -14.33
C GLU A 88 -2.42 -3.61 -12.80
N PHE A 89 -2.04 -4.76 -12.27
CA PHE A 89 -1.85 -4.94 -10.85
C PHE A 89 -0.40 -4.65 -10.45
N PRO A 90 -0.18 -3.91 -9.35
CA PRO A 90 1.15 -3.66 -8.83
C PRO A 90 1.73 -4.90 -8.14
N THR A 91 3.07 -5.00 -8.15
CA THR A 91 3.80 -6.15 -7.58
C THR A 91 3.56 -6.38 -6.09
N PHE A 92 3.25 -5.34 -5.31
CA PHE A 92 2.99 -5.49 -3.86
C PHE A 92 1.78 -6.37 -3.54
N LEU A 93 0.95 -6.72 -4.52
CA LEU A 93 -0.15 -7.67 -4.32
C LEU A 93 0.35 -9.11 -4.20
N TRP A 94 1.50 -9.45 -4.79
CA TRP A 94 2.04 -10.80 -4.76
C TRP A 94 3.00 -11.02 -3.61
N GLU A 95 3.07 -12.28 -3.15
CA GLU A 95 4.14 -12.77 -2.28
C GLU A 95 5.52 -12.40 -2.85
N ASP A 96 6.46 -12.05 -1.95
CA ASP A 96 7.81 -11.59 -2.30
C ASP A 96 7.85 -10.44 -3.32
N ASN A 97 6.77 -9.65 -3.41
CA ASN A 97 6.58 -8.58 -4.39
C ASN A 97 6.70 -9.07 -5.84
N GLY A 98 6.15 -10.25 -6.14
CA GLY A 98 6.06 -10.77 -7.49
C GLY A 98 7.38 -11.25 -8.10
N LYS A 99 8.44 -11.43 -7.30
CA LYS A 99 9.74 -11.93 -7.79
C LYS A 99 9.65 -13.29 -8.49
N ASN A 100 8.74 -14.14 -8.00
CA ASN A 100 8.51 -15.48 -8.53
C ASN A 100 7.19 -15.55 -9.34
N TYR A 101 6.73 -14.42 -9.89
CA TYR A 101 5.48 -14.35 -10.64
C TYR A 101 5.49 -15.32 -11.82
N ASN A 102 4.46 -16.17 -11.88
CA ASN A 102 4.24 -17.11 -12.97
C ASN A 102 3.07 -16.64 -13.85
N PRO A 103 3.31 -16.23 -15.11
CA PRO A 103 2.24 -15.77 -15.99
C PRO A 103 1.21 -16.87 -16.33
N GLU A 104 1.60 -18.15 -16.27
CA GLU A 104 0.70 -19.29 -16.49
C GLU A 104 -0.22 -19.55 -15.28
N ASN A 105 0.14 -19.01 -14.11
CA ASN A 105 -0.65 -19.12 -12.88
C ASN A 105 -0.62 -17.81 -12.08
N MET A 106 -1.31 -16.79 -12.60
CA MET A 106 -1.31 -15.44 -12.02
C MET A 106 -1.83 -15.37 -10.57
N PHE A 107 -2.65 -16.34 -10.14
CA PHE A 107 -3.24 -16.35 -8.81
C PHE A 107 -2.28 -16.86 -7.73
N ASP A 108 -1.18 -17.49 -8.12
CA ASP A 108 -0.18 -17.98 -7.19
C ASP A 108 0.44 -16.83 -6.40
N GLY A 109 0.36 -16.89 -5.08
CA GLY A 109 0.83 -15.81 -4.20
C GLY A 109 0.05 -14.48 -4.31
N LEU A 110 -1.06 -14.40 -5.04
CA LEU A 110 -1.87 -13.18 -5.14
C LEU A 110 -2.52 -12.84 -3.78
N PHE A 111 -2.52 -11.56 -3.43
CA PHE A 111 -2.94 -11.00 -2.14
C PHE A 111 -2.13 -11.49 -0.91
N ARG A 112 -0.91 -11.98 -1.13
CA ARG A 112 0.04 -12.41 -0.08
C ARG A 112 1.26 -11.48 0.06
N GLY A 113 1.21 -10.31 -0.56
CA GLY A 113 2.28 -9.33 -0.41
C GLY A 113 2.27 -8.70 0.97
N TYR A 114 3.42 -8.69 1.64
CA TYR A 114 3.54 -8.25 3.04
C TYR A 114 3.04 -6.81 3.26
N LEU A 115 3.15 -5.94 2.25
CA LEU A 115 2.66 -4.56 2.36
C LEU A 115 1.14 -4.55 2.47
N LEU A 116 0.46 -5.32 1.64
CA LEU A 116 -1.00 -5.44 1.67
C LEU A 116 -1.46 -6.05 3.00
N GLU A 117 -0.78 -7.09 3.46
CA GLU A 117 -1.08 -7.76 4.73
C GLU A 117 -0.92 -6.79 5.91
N ARG A 118 0.18 -6.06 6.00
CA ARG A 118 0.42 -5.10 7.09
C ARG A 118 -0.56 -3.94 7.08
N VAL A 119 -0.92 -3.44 5.89
CA VAL A 119 -1.92 -2.38 5.76
C VAL A 119 -3.32 -2.90 6.13
N GLY A 120 -3.66 -4.11 5.69
CA GLY A 120 -4.92 -4.78 6.05
C GLY A 120 -5.02 -5.01 7.56
N GLN A 121 -3.96 -5.50 8.19
CA GLN A 121 -3.85 -5.68 9.64
C GLN A 121 -3.97 -4.34 10.38
N ASN A 122 -3.38 -3.24 9.89
CA ASN A 122 -3.56 -1.91 10.50
C ASN A 122 -5.04 -1.48 10.55
N PHE A 123 -5.91 -1.98 9.66
CA PHE A 123 -7.34 -1.67 9.73
C PHE A 123 -8.13 -2.59 10.68
N ILE A 124 -7.55 -3.73 11.07
CA ILE A 124 -8.24 -4.81 11.79
C ILE A 124 -7.75 -4.91 13.25
N GLU A 125 -6.45 -4.79 13.46
CA GLU A 125 -5.78 -4.98 14.74
C GLU A 125 -5.26 -3.66 15.29
N ASP A 126 -5.79 -3.23 16.45
CA ASP A 126 -5.32 -2.05 17.16
C ASP A 126 -5.05 -2.33 18.65
N ASP A 127 -3.78 -2.45 19.08
CA ASP A 127 -3.14 -1.51 20.03
C ASP A 127 -1.60 -1.75 20.18
N TYR A 128 -0.78 -0.71 19.92
CA TYR A 128 0.43 -0.35 20.67
C TYR A 128 1.15 0.88 20.07
N ALA A 129 1.19 1.96 20.85
CA ALA A 129 2.16 3.07 20.82
C ALA A 129 2.12 4.08 19.65
N ASN A 130 1.23 5.06 19.80
CA ASN A 130 1.55 6.49 19.68
C ASN A 130 2.09 7.00 18.33
N THR A 131 1.19 7.29 17.38
CA THR A 131 1.05 8.61 16.74
C THR A 131 -0.33 8.65 16.09
N ARG A 132 -1.06 9.76 16.33
CA ARG A 132 -2.41 10.03 15.83
C ARG A 132 -2.61 9.47 14.43
N SER A 133 -3.78 8.86 14.24
CA SER A 133 -4.36 8.45 12.95
C SER A 133 -4.16 6.92 12.71
N GLY A 134 -5.24 6.16 12.89
CA GLY A 134 -5.36 4.70 12.69
C GLY A 134 -4.74 3.82 13.78
N TYR A 135 -5.05 4.12 15.04
CA TYR A 135 -5.11 3.29 16.27
C TYR A 135 -4.05 2.20 16.67
N THR A 136 -2.99 1.89 15.90
CA THR A 136 -1.80 1.12 16.35
C THR A 136 -0.51 1.74 15.86
N GLY A 137 0.51 1.76 16.70
CA GLY A 137 1.86 2.02 16.25
C GLY A 137 2.46 0.82 15.50
N PRO A 138 3.54 1.06 14.76
CA PRO A 138 4.22 0.10 13.88
C PRO A 138 4.49 -1.31 14.47
N SER A 139 4.62 -1.45 15.79
CA SER A 139 5.10 -2.65 16.46
C SER A 139 4.16 -3.87 16.41
N THR A 140 2.84 -3.69 16.31
CA THR A 140 1.87 -4.82 16.36
C THR A 140 1.75 -5.55 15.03
N SER A 141 1.94 -4.85 13.90
CA SER A 141 1.94 -5.44 12.55
C SER A 141 3.11 -6.40 12.25
N LEU A 142 4.00 -6.63 13.22
CA LEU A 142 5.29 -7.29 13.02
C LEU A 142 5.73 -8.24 14.15
N ALA A 143 5.03 -8.27 15.29
CA ALA A 143 5.47 -9.02 16.47
C ALA A 143 4.33 -9.75 17.17
N GLU A 144 4.54 -11.04 17.45
CA GLU A 144 3.75 -11.81 18.41
C GLU A 144 4.05 -11.29 19.83
N GLY A 145 3.06 -10.72 20.52
CA GLY A 145 3.14 -10.55 21.97
C GLY A 145 2.93 -9.15 22.56
N SER A 146 2.15 -8.28 21.92
CA SER A 146 1.68 -7.05 22.56
C SER A 146 0.38 -7.31 23.34
N ARG A 147 0.39 -7.18 24.68
CA ARG A 147 -0.79 -7.32 25.54
C ARG A 147 -1.32 -5.95 25.97
N SER A 148 -2.35 -5.46 25.27
CA SER A 148 -3.15 -4.30 25.69
C SER A 148 -4.31 -4.72 26.60
N THR A 149 -4.76 -3.78 27.45
CA THR A 149 -5.88 -3.93 28.39
C THR A 149 -7.24 -3.53 27.80
N ARG A 150 -7.32 -3.13 26.53
CA ARG A 150 -8.58 -2.83 25.83
C ARG A 150 -8.76 -3.78 24.63
N ALA A 151 -9.99 -4.25 24.41
CA ALA A 151 -10.35 -5.07 23.26
C ALA A 151 -10.02 -4.33 21.94
N CYS A 152 -9.44 -5.03 20.97
CA CYS A 152 -9.08 -4.45 19.67
C CYS A 152 -10.33 -4.14 18.83
N ASN A 153 -10.22 -3.33 17.76
CA ASN A 153 -11.37 -3.01 16.90
C ASN A 153 -12.00 -4.27 16.28
N ALA A 154 -11.20 -5.26 15.90
CA ALA A 154 -11.70 -6.58 15.51
C ALA A 154 -12.58 -7.20 16.61
N ASP A 155 -12.13 -7.24 17.87
CA ASP A 155 -12.95 -7.75 18.99
C ASP A 155 -14.20 -6.90 19.25
N LEU A 156 -14.09 -5.57 19.16
CA LEU A 156 -15.21 -4.63 19.35
C LEU A 156 -16.28 -4.78 18.27
N HIS A 157 -15.88 -5.13 17.06
CA HIS A 157 -16.75 -5.34 15.91
C HIS A 157 -17.03 -6.82 15.62
N GLN A 158 -16.52 -7.73 16.47
CA GLN A 158 -16.63 -9.20 16.32
C GLN A 158 -16.12 -9.69 14.95
N MET A 159 -15.06 -9.08 14.44
CA MET A 159 -14.42 -9.45 13.19
C MET A 159 -13.33 -10.48 13.45
N ASP A 160 -13.62 -11.74 13.16
CA ASP A 160 -12.70 -12.87 13.25
C ASP A 160 -12.02 -13.20 11.90
N THR A 161 -12.48 -12.57 10.81
CA THR A 161 -12.11 -12.90 9.45
C THR A 161 -11.90 -11.66 8.59
N ILE A 162 -10.87 -11.71 7.73
CA ILE A 162 -10.63 -10.68 6.72
C ILE A 162 -11.52 -10.96 5.51
N GLU A 163 -12.59 -10.17 5.36
CA GLU A 163 -13.41 -10.23 4.14
C GLU A 163 -12.69 -9.64 2.91
N PRO A 164 -13.04 -10.08 1.68
CA PRO A 164 -12.51 -9.51 0.44
C PRO A 164 -12.63 -7.99 0.33
N ALA A 165 -13.67 -7.40 0.95
CA ALA A 165 -13.86 -5.95 0.99
C ALA A 165 -12.72 -5.22 1.72
N HIS A 166 -12.17 -5.81 2.80
CA HIS A 166 -11.03 -5.23 3.53
C HIS A 166 -9.76 -5.26 2.68
N ILE A 167 -9.53 -6.34 1.93
CA ILE A 167 -8.40 -6.47 1.02
C ILE A 167 -8.50 -5.42 -0.09
N ALA A 168 -9.68 -5.28 -0.70
CA ALA A 168 -9.94 -4.27 -1.71
C ALA A 168 -9.74 -2.84 -1.16
N TYR A 169 -10.18 -2.57 0.08
CA TYR A 169 -9.98 -1.28 0.74
C TYR A 169 -8.49 -0.99 0.98
N ALA A 170 -7.75 -1.95 1.53
CA ALA A 170 -6.30 -1.84 1.74
C ALA A 170 -5.56 -1.53 0.44
N TYR A 171 -5.90 -2.23 -0.65
CA TYR A 171 -5.36 -1.96 -1.99
C TYR A 171 -5.62 -0.52 -2.43
N VAL A 172 -6.86 -0.04 -2.33
CA VAL A 172 -7.23 1.33 -2.72
C VAL A 172 -6.45 2.37 -1.91
N GLN A 173 -6.29 2.16 -0.60
CA GLN A 173 -5.55 3.08 0.26
C GLN A 173 -4.06 3.10 -0.09
N VAL A 174 -3.44 1.95 -0.33
CA VAL A 174 -2.05 1.84 -0.77
C VAL A 174 -1.83 2.58 -2.08
N SER A 175 -2.65 2.29 -3.09
CA SER A 175 -2.54 2.92 -4.41
C SER A 175 -2.74 4.43 -4.34
N ASN A 176 -3.69 4.92 -3.52
CA ASN A 176 -3.91 6.37 -3.35
C ASN A 176 -2.75 7.08 -2.64
N ILE A 177 -2.09 6.43 -1.69
CA ILE A 177 -0.97 7.03 -0.94
C ILE A 177 0.27 7.16 -1.82
N PHE A 178 0.60 6.13 -2.59
CA PHE A 178 1.80 6.15 -3.43
C PHE A 178 1.60 6.80 -4.79
N ARG A 179 0.37 7.09 -5.21
CA ARG A 179 0.09 7.97 -6.35
C ARG A 179 0.54 9.40 -6.02
N ALA A 180 1.80 9.70 -6.34
CA ALA A 180 2.32 11.04 -6.50
C ALA A 180 2.29 11.39 -7.99
N GLN A 181 1.15 11.86 -8.50
CA GLN A 181 1.08 12.54 -9.80
C GLN A 181 0.35 13.87 -9.61
N PRO A 182 0.81 14.96 -10.26
CA PRO A 182 0.09 16.21 -10.26
C PRO A 182 -1.29 16.01 -10.90
N ALA A 183 -2.28 16.73 -10.37
CA ALA A 183 -3.67 16.69 -10.79
C ALA A 183 -3.83 16.69 -12.33
N THR A 184 -4.13 15.54 -12.88
CA THR A 184 -4.92 15.40 -14.09
C THR A 184 -6.04 14.43 -13.74
N ASP A 185 -7.26 14.97 -13.83
CA ASP A 185 -8.58 14.47 -13.44
C ASP A 185 -8.72 12.98 -13.07
N VAL A 186 -9.01 12.72 -11.78
CA VAL A 186 -9.26 11.36 -11.24
C VAL A 186 -10.68 11.19 -10.70
N CYS A 187 -11.66 11.91 -11.25
CA CYS A 187 -13.07 11.68 -10.89
C CYS A 187 -13.72 10.50 -11.64
N ASP A 188 -13.15 10.01 -12.74
CA ASP A 188 -13.91 9.14 -13.65
C ASP A 188 -13.63 7.63 -13.55
N ILE A 189 -12.69 7.17 -12.71
CA ILE A 189 -12.18 5.79 -12.84
C ILE A 189 -12.65 4.83 -11.70
N ILE A 190 -13.22 5.33 -10.60
CA ILE A 190 -13.73 4.45 -9.51
C ILE A 190 -15.26 4.57 -9.33
N ILE A 191 -15.89 5.59 -9.92
CA ILE A 191 -17.34 5.70 -10.00
C ILE A 191 -17.61 5.76 -11.50
N GLY A 192 -18.31 4.78 -12.07
CA GLY A 192 -18.66 4.76 -13.47
C GLY A 192 -19.59 5.92 -13.85
N THR A 193 -19.06 7.13 -13.92
CA THR A 193 -19.71 8.30 -14.50
C THR A 193 -19.00 8.62 -15.80
N SER A 194 -19.40 7.90 -16.85
CA SER A 194 -19.27 8.41 -18.21
C SER A 194 -20.05 9.73 -18.26
N ARG A 195 -19.34 10.85 -18.42
CA ARG A 195 -19.94 12.08 -18.90
C ARG A 195 -20.05 11.96 -20.42
N ASN A 196 -21.28 11.83 -20.91
CA ASN A 196 -21.66 12.26 -22.25
C ASN A 196 -21.66 13.79 -22.31
#